data_AF-A0A9X3HU05-F1
#
_entry.id   AF-A0A9X3HU05-F1
#
_cell.length_a   1.000
_cell.length_b   1.000
_cell.length_c   1.000
_cell.angle_alpha   90.00
_cell.angle_beta   90.00
_cell.angle_gamma   90.00
#
_symmetry.space_group_name_H-M   'P 1'
#
loop_
_entity.id
_entity.type
_entity.pdbx_description
1 polymer ?
#
loop_
_entity_poly.entity_id
_entity_poly.type
_entity_poly.pdbx_seq_one_letter_code
_entity_poly.pdbx_strand_id
1 'polypeptide(L)'
;LASILHFTYETGDLLNQTAVTIWQPDLAEDPSYLVWALEQLKSFVMIFAVVSVLLFVLKVLKLIGIEKAMAILLRPFLRLLGISKEATNLTIIGITLGLSFGGGLLINEAKRGHIPARDVFTAIMLLNLLHSLIEDTLLILLIGADFFTIFWGRLIFSVILIAIVAQGIKRLDERTCQRYFYQKVSDN
;
A
#
# COMPACT_ATOMS: atom_id res chain seq x y z
N LEU A 1 -14.76 -6.70 0.12
CA LEU A 1 -13.94 -6.66 1.35
C LEU A 1 -14.78 -6.30 2.57
N ALA A 2 -15.42 -5.12 2.59
CA ALA A 2 -16.31 -4.72 3.68
C ALA A 2 -17.41 -5.74 4.02
N SER A 3 -18.09 -6.32 3.03
CA SER A 3 -19.13 -7.33 3.26
C SER A 3 -18.62 -8.66 3.79
N ILE A 4 -17.40 -9.06 3.40
CA ILE A 4 -16.77 -10.31 3.87
C ILE A 4 -16.32 -10.14 5.32
N LEU A 5 -15.74 -8.97 5.65
CA LEU A 5 -15.37 -8.59 7.02
C LEU A 5 -16.60 -8.52 7.92
N HIS A 6 -17.68 -7.89 7.45
CA HIS A 6 -18.92 -7.79 8.19
C HIS A 6 -19.50 -9.18 8.53
N PHE A 7 -19.53 -10.08 7.55
CA PHE A 7 -19.98 -11.45 7.75
C PHE A 7 -19.10 -12.23 8.74
N THR A 8 -17.77 -12.08 8.67
CA THR A 8 -16.86 -12.73 9.62
C THR A 8 -16.95 -12.17 11.05
N TYR A 9 -17.22 -10.88 11.21
CA TYR A 9 -17.38 -10.25 12.52
C TYR A 9 -18.73 -10.58 13.16
N GLU A 10 -19.81 -10.64 12.38
CA GLU A 10 -21.15 -10.99 12.87
C GLU A 10 -21.24 -12.46 13.29
N THR A 11 -20.52 -13.35 12.60
CA THR A 11 -20.50 -14.80 12.93
C THR A 11 -19.54 -15.13 14.09
N GLY A 12 -18.57 -14.25 14.38
CA GLY A 12 -17.46 -14.53 15.29
C GLY A 12 -17.54 -13.91 16.69
N ASP A 13 -18.46 -12.98 16.96
CA ASP A 13 -18.53 -12.15 18.20
C ASP A 13 -17.18 -11.56 18.64
N LEU A 14 -16.24 -11.43 17.70
CA LEU A 14 -14.94 -10.78 17.89
C LEU A 14 -15.06 -9.35 17.33
N LEU A 15 -14.64 -8.38 18.13
CA LEU A 15 -14.52 -6.95 17.75
C LEU A 15 -15.83 -6.17 17.56
N ASN A 16 -16.94 -6.60 18.19
CA ASN A 16 -18.19 -5.81 18.23
C ASN A 16 -18.15 -4.65 19.25
N GLN A 17 -16.97 -4.31 19.77
CA GLN A 17 -16.80 -3.18 20.67
C GLN A 17 -16.76 -1.88 19.85
N THR A 18 -17.62 -0.93 20.21
CA THR A 18 -17.63 0.42 19.63
C THR A 18 -16.23 1.01 19.75
N ALA A 19 -15.65 1.41 18.61
CA ALA A 19 -14.37 2.09 18.59
C ALA A 19 -14.47 3.37 19.43
N VAL A 20 -13.93 3.35 20.64
CA VAL A 20 -13.86 4.53 21.50
C VAL A 20 -12.78 5.42 20.91
N THR A 21 -13.18 6.43 20.14
CA THR A 21 -12.25 7.42 19.62
C THR A 21 -11.70 8.21 20.80
N ILE A 22 -10.41 8.05 21.08
CA ILE A 22 -9.70 8.68 22.21
C ILE A 22 -9.77 10.22 22.15
N TRP A 23 -10.09 10.78 20.98
CA TRP A 23 -10.17 12.21 20.76
C TRP A 23 -11.46 12.60 20.04
N GLN A 24 -12.25 13.44 20.69
CA GLN A 24 -13.41 14.11 20.10
C GLN A 24 -13.30 15.59 20.48
N PRO A 25 -12.99 16.50 19.53
CA PRO A 25 -12.88 17.92 19.85
C PRO A 25 -14.25 18.44 20.26
N ASP A 26 -14.34 19.05 21.44
CA ASP A 26 -15.54 19.75 21.88
C ASP A 26 -15.88 20.86 20.87
N LEU A 27 -17.12 20.87 20.39
CA LEU A 27 -17.61 21.93 19.52
C LEU A 27 -17.64 23.23 20.33
N ALA A 28 -16.78 24.18 19.98
CA ALA A 28 -16.78 25.50 20.61
C ALA A 28 -18.15 26.16 20.39
N GLU A 29 -18.88 26.42 21.48
CA GLU A 29 -20.20 27.08 21.46
C GLU A 29 -20.12 28.57 21.12
N ASP A 30 -18.92 29.17 21.10
CA ASP A 30 -18.71 30.60 20.88
C ASP A 30 -18.39 30.96 19.41
N PRO A 31 -19.16 31.88 18.77
CA PRO A 31 -19.04 32.23 17.34
C PRO A 31 -17.88 33.19 17.01
N SER A 32 -16.88 33.31 17.88
CA SER A 32 -15.76 34.25 17.69
C SER A 32 -14.75 33.73 16.66
N TYR A 33 -14.54 34.48 15.58
CA TYR A 33 -13.57 34.14 14.53
C TYR A 33 -12.14 33.93 15.05
N LEU A 34 -11.75 34.59 16.14
CA LEU A 34 -10.42 34.44 16.75
C LEU A 34 -10.28 33.12 17.51
N VAL A 35 -11.33 32.70 18.22
CA VAL A 35 -11.36 31.40 18.93
C VAL A 35 -11.36 30.26 17.93
N TRP A 36 -12.15 30.38 16.85
CA TRP A 36 -12.12 29.46 15.73
C TRP A 36 -10.72 29.33 15.11
N ALA A 37 -10.03 30.45 14.85
CA ALA A 37 -8.69 30.43 14.27
C ALA A 37 -7.64 29.75 15.20
N LEU A 38 -7.76 29.95 16.52
CA LEU A 38 -6.89 29.31 17.51
C LEU A 38 -7.15 27.80 17.63
N GLU A 39 -8.41 27.36 17.66
CA GLU A 39 -8.75 25.93 17.66
C GLU A 39 -8.34 25.24 16.35
N GLN A 40 -8.43 25.95 15.22
CA GLN A 40 -7.93 25.45 13.94
C GLN A 40 -6.39 25.30 13.95
N LEU A 41 -5.67 26.28 14.49
CA LEU A 41 -4.22 26.21 14.63
C LEU A 41 -3.79 25.05 15.54
N LYS A 42 -4.48 24.89 16.68
CA LYS A 42 -4.26 23.78 17.62
C LYS A 42 -4.49 22.43 16.93
N SER A 43 -5.55 22.32 16.12
CA SER A 43 -5.82 21.11 15.33
C SER A 43 -4.69 20.81 14.34
N PHE A 44 -4.14 21.82 13.65
CA PHE A 44 -3.00 21.63 12.76
C PHE A 44 -1.73 21.18 13.49
N VAL A 45 -1.43 21.79 14.65
CA VAL A 45 -0.29 21.37 15.49
C VAL A 45 -0.46 19.92 15.96
N MET A 46 -1.69 19.52 16.32
CA MET A 46 -2.02 18.15 16.72
C MET A 46 -1.80 17.16 15.58
N ILE A 47 -2.37 17.41 14.40
CA ILE A 47 -2.18 16.55 13.20
C ILE A 47 -0.70 16.46 12.86
N PHE A 48 0.03 17.58 12.90
CA PHE A 48 1.47 17.60 12.64
C PHE A 48 2.24 16.74 13.64
N ALA A 49 1.92 16.82 14.94
CA ALA A 49 2.56 16.01 15.96
C ALA A 49 2.28 14.50 15.76
N VAL A 50 1.02 14.14 15.47
CA VAL A 50 0.61 12.76 15.18
C VAL A 50 1.36 12.20 13.98
N VAL A 51 1.37 12.91 12.85
CA VAL A 51 2.07 12.48 11.64
C VAL A 51 3.58 12.41 11.89
N SER A 52 4.16 13.33 12.66
CA SER A 52 5.59 13.31 13.01
C SER A 52 5.96 12.06 13.82
N VAL A 53 5.15 11.69 14.82
CA VAL A 53 5.35 10.47 15.62
C VAL A 53 5.19 9.23 14.74
N LEU A 54 4.19 9.18 13.87
CA LEU A 54 4.00 8.09 12.91
C LEU A 54 5.23 7.90 12.01
N LEU A 55 5.70 8.99 11.38
CA LEU A 55 6.86 8.96 10.49
C LEU A 55 8.13 8.54 11.25
N PHE A 56 8.27 8.97 12.51
CA PHE A 56 9.35 8.53 13.38
C PHE A 56 9.29 7.01 13.63
N VAL A 57 8.11 6.47 13.97
CA VAL A 57 7.90 5.03 14.15
C VAL A 57 8.21 4.26 12.85
N LEU A 58 7.71 4.72 11.70
CA LEU A 58 8.03 4.12 10.40
C LEU A 58 9.54 4.08 10.13
N LYS A 59 10.26 5.15 10.49
CA LYS A 59 11.71 5.22 10.32
C LYS A 59 12.44 4.23 11.25
N VAL A 60 11.95 4.05 12.47
CA VAL A 60 12.45 3.02 13.40
C VAL A 60 12.18 1.62 12.86
N LEU A 61 10.97 1.33 12.39
CA LEU A 61 10.60 0.04 11.76
C LEU A 61 11.49 -0.27 10.54
N LYS A 62 11.80 0.76 9.74
CA LYS A 62 12.73 0.66 8.60
C LYS A 62 14.16 0.34 9.05
N LEU A 63 14.62 0.93 10.17
CA LEU A 63 15.93 0.65 10.74
C LEU A 63 16.04 -0.80 11.24
N ILE A 64 14.98 -1.32 11.87
CA ILE A 64 14.88 -2.72 12.32
C ILE A 64 14.83 -3.70 11.13
N GLY A 65 14.47 -3.22 9.94
CA GLY A 65 14.44 -4.02 8.71
C GLY A 65 13.14 -4.80 8.52
N ILE A 66 12.06 -4.43 9.20
CA ILE A 66 10.73 -5.08 9.04
C ILE A 66 10.23 -4.95 7.60
N GLU A 67 10.42 -3.79 6.99
CA GLU A 67 10.08 -3.53 5.57
C GLU A 67 10.82 -4.51 4.63
N LYS A 68 12.09 -4.80 4.91
CA LYS A 68 12.89 -5.76 4.14
C LYS A 68 12.38 -7.20 4.35
N ALA A 69 12.04 -7.55 5.58
CA ALA A 69 11.49 -8.87 5.90
C ALA A 69 10.17 -9.11 5.17
N MET A 70 9.29 -8.11 5.15
CA MET A 70 8.05 -8.14 4.36
C MET A 70 8.33 -8.30 2.87
N ALA A 71 9.24 -7.50 2.30
CA ALA A 71 9.59 -7.61 0.88
C ALA A 71 10.11 -9.02 0.51
N ILE A 72 10.88 -9.65 1.40
CA ILE A 72 11.36 -11.03 1.24
C ILE A 72 10.19 -12.03 1.33
N LEU A 73 9.23 -11.81 2.23
CA LEU A 73 8.03 -12.63 2.35
C LEU A 73 7.13 -12.55 1.10
N LEU A 74 7.12 -11.41 0.40
CA LEU A 74 6.40 -11.24 -0.86
C LEU A 74 7.11 -11.88 -2.06
N ARG A 75 8.39 -12.21 -1.95
CA ARG A 75 9.17 -12.87 -3.02
C ARG A 75 8.57 -14.18 -3.53
N PRO A 76 8.18 -15.16 -2.68
CA PRO A 76 7.54 -16.38 -3.15
C PRO A 76 6.22 -16.10 -3.88
N PHE A 77 5.44 -15.12 -3.42
CA PHE A 77 4.21 -14.72 -4.10
C PHE A 77 4.49 -14.12 -5.48
N LEU A 78 5.47 -13.21 -5.60
CA LEU A 78 5.90 -12.64 -6.88
C LEU A 78 6.32 -13.72 -7.89
N ARG A 79 7.04 -14.75 -7.44
CA ARG A 79 7.38 -15.91 -8.28
C ARG A 79 6.15 -16.71 -8.70
N LEU A 80 5.18 -16.88 -7.82
CA LEU A 80 3.94 -17.60 -8.09
C LEU A 80 3.08 -16.89 -9.16
N LEU A 81 3.16 -15.56 -9.22
CA LEU A 81 2.54 -14.78 -10.30
C LEU A 81 3.21 -14.99 -11.68
N GLY A 82 4.39 -15.61 -11.71
CA GLY A 82 5.16 -15.89 -12.92
C GLY A 82 5.87 -14.64 -13.46
N ILE A 83 6.29 -13.75 -12.56
CA ILE A 83 7.14 -12.60 -12.86
C ILE A 83 8.60 -13.07 -12.94
N SER A 84 9.36 -12.53 -13.90
CA SER A 84 10.80 -12.76 -14.06
C SER A 84 11.59 -12.48 -12.78
N LYS A 85 12.75 -13.15 -12.65
CA LYS A 85 13.62 -13.04 -11.48
C LYS A 85 14.22 -11.62 -11.38
N GLU A 86 14.55 -10.97 -12.51
CA GLU A 86 15.00 -9.58 -12.52
C GLU A 86 13.91 -8.64 -11.98
N ALA A 87 12.68 -8.71 -12.52
CA ALA A 87 11.56 -7.87 -12.08
C ALA A 87 11.23 -8.09 -10.59
N THR A 88 11.28 -9.34 -10.12
CA THR A 88 11.09 -9.65 -8.69
C THR A 88 12.13 -8.95 -7.81
N ASN A 89 13.42 -9.04 -8.17
CA ASN A 89 14.48 -8.40 -7.41
C ASN A 89 14.34 -6.86 -7.42
N LEU A 90 14.02 -6.28 -8.57
CA LEU A 90 13.77 -4.83 -8.71
C LEU A 90 12.55 -4.38 -7.91
N THR A 91 11.49 -5.18 -7.87
CA THR A 91 10.30 -4.91 -7.05
C THR A 91 10.65 -4.91 -5.57
N ILE A 92 11.46 -5.86 -5.10
CA ILE A 92 11.93 -5.91 -3.70
C ILE A 92 12.77 -4.68 -3.35
N ILE A 93 13.68 -4.30 -4.25
CA ILE A 93 14.47 -3.07 -4.13
C ILE A 93 13.53 -1.85 -4.08
N GLY A 94 12.49 -1.84 -4.92
CA GLY A 94 11.46 -0.80 -4.94
C GLY A 94 10.62 -0.72 -3.67
N ILE A 95 10.20 -1.85 -3.10
CA ILE A 95 9.49 -1.87 -1.82
C ILE A 95 10.39 -1.32 -0.71
N THR A 96 11.70 -1.61 -0.77
CA THR A 96 12.66 -1.20 0.27
C THR A 96 13.10 0.26 0.16
N LEU A 97 13.31 0.75 -1.07
CA LEU A 97 13.81 2.11 -1.35
C LEU A 97 12.67 3.11 -1.63
N GLY A 98 11.47 2.62 -1.89
CA GLY A 98 10.27 3.42 -2.16
C GLY A 98 9.77 3.30 -3.59
N LEU A 99 8.47 3.56 -3.77
CA LEU A 99 7.74 3.47 -5.03
C LEU A 99 8.42 4.24 -6.17
N SER A 100 8.84 5.50 -5.92
CA SER A 100 9.43 6.35 -6.96
C SER A 100 10.75 5.79 -7.50
N PHE A 101 11.60 5.26 -6.61
CA PHE A 101 12.88 4.66 -7.00
C PHE A 101 12.67 3.30 -7.67
N GLY A 102 11.84 2.44 -7.06
CA GLY A 102 11.51 1.12 -7.59
C GLY A 102 10.84 1.16 -8.95
N GLY A 103 9.82 2.01 -9.09
CA GLY A 103 9.09 2.21 -10.34
C GLY A 103 9.98 2.80 -11.42
N GLY A 104 10.81 3.82 -11.08
CA GLY A 104 11.77 4.39 -12.03
C GLY A 104 12.78 3.38 -12.54
N LEU A 105 13.34 2.55 -11.66
CA LEU A 105 14.30 1.51 -12.01
C LEU A 105 13.64 0.41 -12.86
N LEU A 106 12.43 -0.03 -12.50
CA LEU A 106 11.63 -0.98 -13.30
C LEU A 106 11.33 -0.45 -14.71
N ILE A 107 10.95 0.81 -14.83
CA ILE A 107 10.69 1.45 -16.14
C ILE A 107 11.99 1.53 -16.95
N ASN A 108 13.12 1.87 -16.32
CA ASN A 108 14.40 1.99 -17.02
C ASN A 108 14.88 0.63 -17.56
N GLU A 109 14.74 -0.44 -16.77
CA GLU A 109 15.08 -1.79 -17.22
C GLU A 109 14.11 -2.33 -18.29
N ALA A 110 12.84 -1.90 -18.26
CA ALA A 110 11.90 -2.15 -19.35
C ALA A 110 12.36 -1.50 -20.66
N LYS A 111 12.82 -0.25 -20.61
CA LYS A 111 13.33 0.48 -21.78
C LYS A 111 14.58 -0.17 -22.36
N ARG A 112 15.41 -0.77 -21.52
CA ARG A 112 16.62 -1.51 -21.91
C ARG A 112 16.33 -2.89 -22.48
N GLY A 113 15.06 -3.32 -22.54
CA GLY A 113 14.66 -4.62 -23.11
C GLY A 113 15.04 -5.84 -22.27
N HIS A 114 15.58 -5.65 -21.07
CA HIS A 114 16.02 -6.77 -20.21
C HIS A 114 14.83 -7.48 -19.54
N ILE A 115 13.67 -6.82 -19.46
CA ILE A 115 12.48 -7.32 -18.76
C ILE A 115 11.24 -7.10 -19.62
N PRO A 116 10.35 -8.10 -19.75
CA PRO A 116 9.11 -7.94 -20.48
C PRO A 116 8.21 -6.88 -19.83
N ALA A 117 7.62 -6.00 -20.63
CA ALA A 117 6.79 -4.88 -20.16
C ALA A 117 5.61 -5.32 -19.27
N ARG A 118 5.08 -6.52 -19.49
CA ARG A 118 4.03 -7.14 -18.66
C ARG A 118 4.49 -7.35 -17.21
N ASP A 119 5.71 -7.82 -17.01
CA ASP A 119 6.26 -8.06 -15.68
C ASP A 119 6.51 -6.74 -14.96
N VAL A 120 6.99 -5.74 -15.69
CA VAL A 120 7.21 -4.38 -15.18
C VAL A 120 5.90 -3.76 -14.73
N PHE A 121 4.83 -3.87 -15.52
CA PHE A 121 3.54 -3.35 -15.09
C PHE A 121 3.00 -4.09 -13.87
N THR A 122 3.06 -5.42 -13.87
CA THR A 122 2.56 -6.21 -12.73
C THR A 122 3.32 -5.84 -11.45
N ALA A 123 4.64 -5.64 -11.55
CA ALA A 123 5.48 -5.16 -10.47
C ALA A 123 5.12 -3.75 -10.00
N ILE A 124 4.93 -2.80 -10.91
CA ILE A 124 4.55 -1.42 -10.59
C ILE A 124 3.15 -1.37 -9.95
N MET A 125 2.20 -2.15 -10.45
CA MET A 125 0.85 -2.22 -9.91
C MET A 125 0.83 -2.78 -8.49
N LEU A 126 1.64 -3.82 -8.24
CA LEU A 126 1.83 -4.37 -6.90
C LEU A 126 2.51 -3.34 -5.97
N LEU A 127 3.58 -2.70 -6.42
CA LEU A 127 4.27 -1.63 -5.69
C LEU A 127 3.31 -0.50 -5.30
N ASN A 128 2.40 -0.11 -6.20
CA ASN A 128 1.39 0.91 -5.96
C ASN A 128 0.42 0.49 -4.85
N LEU A 129 -0.15 -0.72 -4.94
CA LEU A 129 -1.06 -1.26 -3.92
C LEU A 129 -0.41 -1.44 -2.54
N LEU A 130 0.91 -1.63 -2.50
CA LEU A 130 1.66 -1.86 -1.25
C LEU A 130 2.35 -0.61 -0.72
N HIS A 131 2.36 0.50 -1.46
CA HIS A 131 3.20 1.67 -1.15
C HIS A 131 2.94 2.25 0.24
N SER A 132 1.67 2.29 0.64
CA SER A 132 1.25 2.76 1.96
C SER A 132 0.76 1.61 2.87
N LEU A 133 1.25 0.38 2.63
CA LEU A 133 0.73 -0.78 3.35
C LEU A 133 1.01 -0.71 4.86
N ILE A 134 2.13 -0.12 5.28
CA ILE A 134 2.49 0.02 6.69
C ILE A 134 1.96 1.34 7.25
N GLU A 135 2.10 2.43 6.50
CA GLU A 135 1.71 3.78 6.92
C GLU A 135 0.21 3.89 7.19
N ASP A 136 -0.67 3.51 6.25
CA ASP A 136 -2.12 3.60 6.51
C ASP A 136 -2.56 2.65 7.62
N THR A 137 -1.94 1.47 7.75
CA THR A 137 -2.30 0.53 8.83
C THR A 137 -1.94 1.07 10.20
N LEU A 138 -0.82 1.79 10.33
CA LEU A 138 -0.41 2.42 11.58
C LEU A 138 -1.32 3.62 11.91
N LEU A 139 -1.76 4.38 10.91
CA LEU A 139 -2.77 5.43 11.09
C LEU A 139 -4.10 4.87 11.59
N ILE A 140 -4.57 3.78 10.99
CA ILE A 140 -5.84 3.15 11.39
C ILE A 140 -5.71 2.48 12.78
N LEU A 141 -4.54 1.91 13.09
CA LEU A 141 -4.23 1.40 14.43
C LEU A 141 -4.27 2.53 15.48
N LEU A 142 -3.77 3.72 15.16
CA LEU A 142 -3.82 4.87 16.06
C LEU A 142 -5.27 5.29 16.41
N ILE A 143 -6.21 5.04 15.50
CA ILE A 143 -7.65 5.27 15.70
C ILE A 143 -8.30 4.17 16.56
N GLY A 144 -7.58 3.08 16.86
CA GLY A 144 -8.02 2.00 17.75
C GLY A 144 -8.50 0.73 17.04
N ALA A 145 -8.28 0.60 15.74
CA ALA A 145 -8.68 -0.57 14.97
C ALA A 145 -7.64 -1.71 15.02
N ASP A 146 -8.09 -2.95 14.82
CA ASP A 146 -7.24 -4.14 14.86
C ASP A 146 -6.18 -4.15 13.74
N PHE A 147 -4.90 -4.14 14.13
CA PHE A 147 -3.77 -4.11 13.21
C PHE A 147 -3.74 -5.35 12.30
N PHE A 148 -3.89 -6.54 12.89
CA PHE A 148 -3.63 -7.80 12.20
C PHE A 148 -4.62 -8.01 11.06
N THR A 149 -5.90 -7.76 11.32
CA THR A 149 -6.97 -7.97 10.34
C THR A 149 -6.84 -7.05 9.13
N ILE A 150 -6.53 -5.76 9.36
CA ILE A 150 -6.43 -4.78 8.29
C ILE A 150 -5.15 -5.00 7.49
N PHE A 151 -4.03 -5.23 8.17
CA PHE A 151 -2.75 -5.47 7.52
C PHE A 151 -2.79 -6.72 6.63
N TRP A 152 -3.18 -7.87 7.18
CA TRP A 152 -3.22 -9.12 6.41
C TRP A 152 -4.34 -9.14 5.38
N GLY A 153 -5.52 -8.60 5.72
CA GLY A 153 -6.63 -8.48 4.78
C GLY A 153 -6.24 -7.68 3.53
N ARG A 154 -5.56 -6.54 3.73
CA ARG A 154 -5.07 -5.72 2.61
C ARG A 154 -3.94 -6.41 1.84
N LEU A 155 -2.99 -7.03 2.53
CA LEU A 155 -1.88 -7.73 1.87
C LEU A 155 -2.38 -8.87 0.97
N ILE A 156 -3.26 -9.72 1.51
CA ILE A 156 -3.84 -10.84 0.79
C ILE A 156 -4.70 -10.33 -0.38
N PHE A 157 -5.54 -9.32 -0.15
CA PHE A 157 -6.35 -8.73 -1.21
C PHE A 157 -5.51 -8.17 -2.36
N SER A 158 -4.47 -7.40 -2.05
CA SER A 158 -3.56 -6.84 -3.06
C SER A 158 -2.89 -7.95 -3.88
N VAL A 159 -2.39 -8.99 -3.22
CA VAL A 159 -1.76 -10.12 -3.91
C VAL A 159 -2.76 -10.88 -4.79
N ILE A 160 -3.97 -11.16 -4.29
CA ILE A 160 -5.02 -11.86 -5.06
C ILE A 160 -5.46 -11.01 -6.25
N LEU A 161 -5.68 -9.71 -6.05
CA LEU A 161 -6.10 -8.79 -7.10
C LEU A 161 -5.06 -8.74 -8.23
N ILE A 162 -3.78 -8.59 -7.89
CA ILE A 162 -2.71 -8.61 -8.88
C ILE A 162 -2.57 -9.99 -9.53
N ALA A 163 -2.77 -11.09 -8.79
CA ALA A 163 -2.75 -12.43 -9.38
C ALA A 163 -3.87 -12.61 -10.42
N ILE A 164 -5.09 -12.12 -10.13
CA ILE A 164 -6.21 -12.13 -11.07
C ILE A 164 -5.89 -11.29 -12.31
N VAL A 165 -5.37 -10.07 -12.12
CA VAL A 165 -4.98 -9.19 -13.23
C VAL A 165 -3.86 -9.82 -14.06
N ALA A 166 -2.82 -10.37 -13.44
CA ALA A 166 -1.71 -11.02 -14.11
C ALA A 166 -2.15 -12.25 -14.90
N GLN A 167 -3.10 -13.03 -14.38
CA GLN A 167 -3.68 -14.19 -15.07
C GLN A 167 -4.64 -13.78 -16.17
N GLY A 168 -5.42 -12.71 -15.99
CA GLY A 168 -6.26 -12.11 -17.02
C GLY A 168 -5.44 -11.61 -18.21
N ILE A 169 -4.34 -10.91 -17.93
CA ILE A 169 -3.38 -10.46 -18.93
C ILE A 169 -2.75 -11.64 -19.68
N LYS A 170 -2.40 -12.74 -19.00
CA LYS A 170 -1.90 -13.98 -19.65
C LYS A 170 -2.91 -14.61 -20.61
N ARG A 171 -4.21 -14.44 -20.35
CA ARG A 171 -5.30 -15.00 -21.17
C ARG A 171 -5.74 -14.10 -22.32
N LEU A 172 -5.35 -12.82 -22.30
CA LEU A 172 -5.63 -11.87 -23.37
C LEU A 172 -4.50 -11.89 -24.40
N ASP A 173 -4.86 -11.84 -25.69
CA ASP A 173 -3.93 -11.86 -26.82
C ASP A 173 -2.89 -10.73 -26.71
N GLU A 174 -1.61 -11.03 -27.02
CA GLU A 174 -0.48 -10.10 -26.90
C GLU A 174 -0.71 -8.80 -27.70
N ARG A 175 -1.51 -8.88 -28.78
CA ARG A 175 -1.86 -7.74 -29.64
C ARG A 175 -2.83 -6.74 -28.99
N THR A 176 -3.73 -7.18 -28.11
CA THR A 176 -4.67 -6.27 -27.41
C THR A 176 -4.00 -5.65 -26.20
N CYS A 177 -3.14 -6.41 -25.51
CA CYS A 177 -2.41 -5.92 -24.35
C CYS A 177 -1.36 -4.86 -24.73
N GLN A 178 -0.71 -5.00 -25.90
CA GLN A 178 0.17 -3.97 -26.44
C GLN A 178 -0.54 -2.66 -26.84
N ARG A 179 -1.81 -2.75 -27.20
CA ARG A 179 -2.58 -1.61 -27.72
C ARG A 179 -3.27 -0.81 -26.62
N TYR A 180 -3.59 -1.42 -25.48
CA TYR A 180 -4.38 -0.80 -24.42
C TYR A 180 -3.69 -0.75 -23.04
N PHE A 181 -2.73 -1.64 -22.76
CA PHE A 181 -2.07 -1.72 -21.44
C PHE A 181 -0.58 -1.37 -21.46
N TYR A 182 0.20 -1.83 -22.46
CA TYR A 182 1.66 -1.57 -22.54
C TYR A 182 2.14 -1.22 -23.94
N GLN A 183 2.67 -0.02 -24.16
CA GLN A 183 3.37 0.28 -25.40
C GLN A 183 4.80 -0.27 -25.32
N LYS A 184 5.24 -1.08 -26.30
CA LYS A 184 6.65 -1.48 -26.43
C LYS A 184 7.48 -0.19 -26.60
N VAL A 185 8.40 0.07 -25.67
CA VAL A 185 9.25 1.28 -25.69
C VAL A 185 10.53 1.09 -26.51
N SER A 186 10.87 -0.14 -26.93
CA SER A 186 12.05 -0.42 -27.74
C SER A 186 11.64 -0.93 -29.12
N ASP A 187 11.35 0.02 -30.01
CA ASP A 187 11.63 -0.05 -31.45
C ASP A 187 12.07 1.36 -31.88
N ASN A 188 13.32 1.71 -31.55
CA ASN A 188 14.15 2.70 -32.23
C ASN A 188 15.61 2.52 -31.82
#